data_AF-A0A2M8QU19-F1
#
_entry.id   AF-A0A2M8QU19-F1
#
_cell.length_a   1.000
_cell.length_b   1.000
_cell.length_c   1.000
_cell.angle_alpha   90.00
_cell.angle_beta   90.00
_cell.angle_gamma   90.00
#
_symmetry.space_group_name_H-M   'P 1'
#
loop_
_entity.id
_entity.type
_entity.pdbx_description
1 polymer ?
#
loop_
_entity_poly.entity_id
_entity_poly.type
_entity_poly.pdbx_seq_one_letter_code
_entity_poly.pdbx_strand_id
1 'polypeptide(L)' 'MAALAADAAGVMDRLSAMAAERVEARRRGIVAAAGALGVEARVEDEVVRLSGRGLKRRWMGDLALREAGRNSGGAR' A
#
# COMPACT_ATOMS: atom_id res chain seq x y z
N MET A 1 8.70 16.26 34.28
CA MET A 1 8.12 15.10 33.58
C MET A 1 7.09 15.47 32.51
N ALA A 2 6.22 16.47 32.73
CA ALA A 2 5.20 16.86 31.75
C ALA A 2 5.75 17.29 30.36
N ALA A 3 6.83 18.07 30.32
CA ALA A 3 7.47 18.48 29.05
C ALA A 3 7.99 17.27 28.24
N LEU A 4 8.69 16.32 28.89
CA LEU A 4 9.16 15.10 28.26
C LEU A 4 8.01 14.24 27.68
N ALA A 5 6.87 14.19 28.37
CA ALA A 5 5.69 13.48 27.88
C ALA A 5 5.05 14.16 26.65
N ALA A 6 5.03 15.50 26.63
CA ALA A 6 4.53 16.26 25.48
C ALA A 6 5.44 16.08 24.24
N ASP A 7 6.76 16.10 24.43
CA ASP A 7 7.72 15.87 23.34
C ASP A 7 7.59 14.45 22.77
N ALA A 8 7.43 13.45 23.64
CA ALA A 8 7.19 12.07 23.21
C ALA A 8 5.90 11.92 22.40
N ALA A 9 4.81 12.59 22.83
CA ALA A 9 3.55 12.60 22.07
C ALA A 9 3.74 13.22 20.68
N GLY A 10 4.43 14.36 20.59
CA GLY A 10 4.72 15.02 19.31
C GLY A 10 5.56 14.15 18.35
N VAL A 11 6.52 13.38 18.88
CA VAL A 11 7.29 12.41 18.09
C VAL A 11 6.40 11.28 17.59
N MET A 12 5.53 10.73 18.44
CA MET A 12 4.64 9.64 18.06
C MET A 12 3.61 10.06 17.00
N ASP A 13 3.08 11.27 17.09
CA ASP A 13 2.17 11.83 16.08
C ASP A 13 2.87 11.97 14.73
N ARG A 14 4.11 12.48 14.73
CA ARG A 14 4.91 12.59 13.51
C ARG A 14 5.21 11.23 12.88
N LEU A 15 5.59 10.24 13.69
CA LEU A 15 5.85 8.88 13.21
C LEU A 15 4.57 8.24 12.63
N SER A 16 3.43 8.48 13.27
CA SER A 16 2.13 7.98 12.81
C SER A 16 1.73 8.60 11.47
N ALA A 17 1.94 9.91 11.30
CA ALA A 17 1.72 10.61 10.04
C ALA A 17 2.62 10.06 8.92
N MET A 18 3.91 9.89 9.18
CA MET A 18 4.84 9.32 8.20
C MET A 18 4.49 7.87 7.83
N ALA A 19 4.03 7.07 8.80
CA ALA A 19 3.59 5.71 8.56
C ALA A 19 2.33 5.69 7.67
N ALA A 20 1.35 6.55 7.96
CA ALA A 20 0.13 6.69 7.17
C ALA A 20 0.44 7.09 5.71
N GLU A 21 1.31 8.08 5.51
CA GLU A 21 1.76 8.50 4.18
C GLU A 21 2.44 7.36 3.42
N ARG A 22 3.31 6.60 4.09
CA ARG A 22 4.02 5.47 3.48
C ARG A 22 3.06 4.36 3.08
N VAL A 23 2.08 4.04 3.93
CA VAL A 23 1.07 3.03 3.64
C VAL A 23 0.21 3.48 2.44
N GLU A 24 -0.17 4.75 2.39
CA GLU A 24 -0.95 5.29 1.29
C GLU A 24 -0.18 5.30 -0.03
N ALA A 25 1.09 5.72 0.00
CA ALA A 25 1.98 5.62 -1.15
C ALA A 25 2.12 4.17 -1.64
N ARG A 26 2.22 3.21 -0.71
CA ARG A 26 2.26 1.79 -1.04
C ARG A 26 0.98 1.34 -1.73
N ARG A 27 -0.21 1.70 -1.23
CA ARG A 27 -1.50 1.34 -1.85
C ARG A 27 -1.60 1.87 -3.28
N ARG A 28 -1.24 3.14 -3.49
CA ARG A 28 -1.15 3.74 -4.83
C ARG A 28 -0.19 2.99 -5.75
N GLY A 29 0.96 2.58 -5.23
CA GLY A 29 1.92 1.75 -5.97
C GLY A 29 1.37 0.38 -6.37
N ILE A 30 0.60 -0.29 -5.49
CA ILE A 30 -0.07 -1.57 -5.84
C ILE A 30 -1.06 -1.35 -6.97
N VAL A 31 -1.90 -0.31 -6.87
CA VAL A 31 -2.89 0.03 -7.90
C VAL A 31 -2.22 0.28 -9.25
N ALA A 32 -1.15 1.08 -9.26
CA ALA A 32 -0.40 1.37 -10.48
C ALA A 32 0.22 0.11 -11.10
N ALA A 33 0.85 -0.74 -10.28
CA ALA A 33 1.48 -1.97 -10.73
C ALA A 33 0.46 -2.99 -11.26
N ALA A 34 -0.68 -3.15 -10.59
CA ALA A 34 -1.77 -4.00 -11.07
C ALA A 34 -2.37 -3.46 -12.38
N GLY A 35 -2.55 -2.13 -12.47
CA GLY A 35 -3.02 -1.46 -13.68
C GLY A 35 -2.08 -1.65 -14.88
N ALA A 36 -0.76 -1.59 -14.66
CA ALA A 36 0.25 -1.87 -15.69
C ALA A 36 0.18 -3.31 -16.22
N LEU A 37 -0.30 -4.26 -15.39
CA LEU A 37 -0.57 -5.63 -15.79
C LEU A 37 -1.98 -5.80 -16.40
N GLY A 38 -2.75 -4.73 -16.59
CA GLY A 38 -4.12 -4.81 -17.09
C GLY A 38 -5.07 -5.51 -16.12
N VAL A 39 -4.85 -5.34 -14.82
CA VAL A 39 -5.79 -5.73 -13.76
C VAL A 39 -6.41 -4.46 -13.18
N GLU A 40 -7.73 -4.43 -13.09
CA GLU A 40 -8.41 -3.31 -12.44
C GLU A 40 -8.11 -3.35 -10.93
N ALA A 41 -7.73 -2.20 -10.39
CA ALA A 41 -7.39 -2.06 -8.98
C ALA A 41 -7.89 -0.72 -8.45
N ARG A 42 -8.44 -0.72 -7.24
CA ARG A 42 -8.84 0.49 -6.53
C ARG A 42 -8.56 0.36 -5.03
N VAL A 43 -8.33 1.49 -4.37
CA VAL A 43 -8.27 1.54 -2.90
C VAL A 43 -9.71 1.57 -2.38
N GLU A 44 -10.03 0.64 -1.49
CA GLU A 44 -11.26 0.63 -0.69
C GLU A 44 -10.83 0.72 0.77
N ASP A 45 -11.05 1.87 1.40
CA ASP A 45 -10.60 2.17 2.76
C ASP A 45 -9.11 1.86 2.95
N GLU A 46 -8.80 0.82 3.71
CA GLU A 46 -7.42 0.43 4.02
C GLU A 46 -6.85 -0.66 3.12
N VAL A 47 -7.65 -1.19 2.19
CA VAL A 47 -7.27 -2.33 1.33
C VAL A 47 -7.25 -1.95 -0.15
N VAL A 48 -6.48 -2.70 -0.95
CA VAL A 48 -6.50 -2.60 -2.40
C VAL A 48 -7.35 -3.73 -2.95
N ARG A 49 -8.49 -3.39 -3.56
CA ARG A 49 -9.35 -4.36 -4.23
C ARG A 49 -8.94 -4.52 -5.67
N LEU A 50 -8.73 -5.77 -6.07
CA LEU A 50 -8.51 -6.16 -7.45
C LEU A 50 -9.80 -6.71 -8.06
N SER A 51 -10.08 -6.38 -9.31
CA SER A 51 -11.22 -6.90 -10.08
C SER A 51 -10.80 -7.26 -11.51
N GLY A 52 -11.66 -8.03 -12.19
CA GLY A 52 -11.49 -8.37 -13.59
C GLY A 52 -11.77 -9.85 -13.90
N ARG A 53 -12.00 -10.11 -15.19
CA ARG A 53 -12.28 -11.47 -15.67
C ARG A 53 -11.06 -12.37 -15.49
N GLY A 54 -11.28 -13.58 -14.98
CA GLY A 54 -10.23 -14.57 -14.80
C GLY A 54 -9.19 -14.22 -13.73
N LEU A 55 -9.48 -13.26 -12.84
CA LEU A 55 -8.55 -12.79 -11.82
C LEU A 55 -7.97 -13.94 -10.98
N LYS A 56 -8.78 -14.93 -10.58
CA LYS A 56 -8.29 -16.10 -9.84
C LYS A 56 -7.21 -16.87 -10.60
N ARG A 57 -7.43 -17.14 -11.90
CA ARG A 57 -6.45 -17.83 -12.74
C ARG A 57 -5.18 -16.99 -12.91
N ARG A 58 -5.33 -15.68 -13.16
CA ARG A 58 -4.20 -14.76 -13.29
C ARG A 58 -3.41 -14.68 -12.00
N TRP A 59 -4.07 -14.50 -10.86
CA TRP A 59 -3.44 -14.54 -9.55
C TRP A 59 -2.67 -15.83 -9.30
N MET A 60 -3.17 -16.97 -9.79
CA MET A 60 -2.47 -18.26 -9.69
C MET A 60 -1.29 -18.42 -10.67
N GLY A 61 -1.32 -17.79 -11.84
CA GLY A 61 -0.34 -17.99 -12.91
C GLY A 61 0.63 -16.83 -13.16
N ASP A 62 0.37 -15.65 -12.60
CA ASP A 62 1.11 -14.42 -12.83
C ASP A 62 1.83 -14.01 -11.53
N LEU A 63 3.13 -14.31 -11.47
CA LEU A 63 3.96 -13.98 -10.30
C LEU A 63 4.09 -12.46 -10.14
N ALA A 64 4.21 -11.71 -11.25
CA ALA A 64 4.35 -10.26 -11.23
C ALA A 64 3.12 -9.61 -10.57
N LEU A 65 1.92 -10.15 -10.80
CA LEU A 65 0.69 -9.68 -10.14
C LEU A 65 0.73 -9.88 -8.61
N ARG A 66 1.29 -10.97 -8.10
CA ARG A 66 1.45 -11.17 -6.64
C ARG A 66 2.55 -10.29 -6.06
N GLU A 67 3.59 -10.03 -6.84
CA GLU A 67 4.69 -9.17 -6.45
C GLU A 67 4.29 -7.69 -6.45
N ALA A 68 3.37 -7.28 -7.33
CA ALA A 68 2.77 -5.95 -7.31
C ALA A 68 2.19 -5.60 -5.93
N GLY A 69 1.55 -6.56 -5.24
CA GLY A 69 1.05 -6.38 -3.87
C GLY A 69 2.13 -6.37 -2.78
N ARG A 70 3.29 -6.96 -3.05
CA ARG A 70 4.38 -7.16 -2.06
C ARG A 70 5.49 -6.11 -2.16
N ASN A 71 5.82 -5.64 -3.36
CA ASN A 71 7.01 -4.84 -3.65
C ASN A 71 6.73 -3.38 -4.06
N SER A 72 5.47 -2.93 -4.05
CA SER A 72 5.11 -1.55 -4.43
C SER A 72 5.66 -0.45 -3.50
N GLY A 73 6.38 -0.80 -2.44
CA GLY A 73 7.11 0.12 -1.59
C GLY A 73 8.57 0.36 -2.01
N GLY A 74 9.04 -0.28 -3.09
CA GLY A 74 10.40 -0.19 -3.61
C GLY A 74 10.54 0.77 -4.78
N ALA A 75 10.35 2.07 -4.54
CA ALA A 75 10.96 3.11 -5.37
C ALA A 75 12.14 3.70 -4.59
N ARG A 76 13.19 2.89 -4.49
CA ARG A 76 14.59 3.26 -4.42
C ARG A 76 15.39 2.09 -4.96
#